data_AF-A0A5B6VWQ5-F1
#
_entry.id   AF-A0A5B6VWQ5-F1
#
_cell.length_a   1.000
_cell.length_b   1.000
_cell.length_c   1.000
_cell.angle_alpha   90.00
_cell.angle_beta   90.00
_cell.angle_gamma   90.00
#
_symmetry.space_group_name_H-M   'P 1'
#
loop_
_entity.id
_entity.type
_entity.pdbx_description
1 polymer ?
#
loop_
_entity_poly.entity_id
_entity_poly.type
_entity_poly.pdbx_seq_one_letter_code
_entity_poly.pdbx_strand_id
1 'polypeptide(L)' 'MSTFDSVFYGESQSISKPPCFNGENYSYWKIRIMLFIQANDLTVWDNIINSPSNPQKQGEILVP' A
#
# COMPACT_ATOMS: atom_id res chain seq x y z
N MET A 1 -4.52 -29.02 -8.40
CA MET A 1 -3.22 -28.31 -8.38
C MET A 1 -3.55 -26.84 -8.29
N SER A 2 -3.45 -26.23 -7.10
CA SER A 2 -3.83 -24.82 -6.93
C SER A 2 -2.73 -23.94 -7.50
N THR A 3 -3.06 -23.12 -8.50
CA THR A 3 -2.19 -22.11 -9.10
C THR A 3 -1.56 -21.16 -8.06
N PHE A 4 -2.17 -21.07 -6.87
CA PHE A 4 -1.68 -20.32 -5.73
C PHE A 4 -0.30 -20.78 -5.24
N ASP A 5 -0.04 -22.08 -5.16
CA ASP A 5 1.21 -22.61 -4.58
C ASP A 5 2.45 -22.27 -5.42
N SER A 6 2.26 -21.95 -6.70
CA SER A 6 3.36 -21.66 -7.64
C SER A 6 3.89 -20.23 -7.56
N VAL A 7 3.11 -19.26 -7.08
CA VAL A 7 3.56 -17.85 -7.02
C VAL A 7 4.42 -17.60 -5.77
N PHE A 8 4.17 -18.33 -4.68
CA PHE A 8 4.79 -18.06 -3.38
C PHE A 8 6.10 -18.79 -3.09
N TYR A 9 6.54 -19.74 -3.93
CA TYR A 9 7.81 -20.45 -3.66
C TYR A 9 9.06 -19.60 -3.92
N GLY A 10 8.92 -18.42 -4.53
CA GLY A 10 10.01 -17.48 -4.81
C GLY A 10 9.93 -16.11 -4.11
N GLU A 11 8.76 -15.72 -3.61
CA GLU A 11 8.57 -14.45 -2.89
C GLU A 11 8.60 -14.70 -1.39
N SER A 12 9.71 -14.31 -0.76
CA SER A 12 9.90 -14.48 0.68
C SER A 12 8.71 -13.90 1.45
N GLN A 13 8.15 -14.65 2.40
CA GLN A 13 7.13 -14.17 3.35
C GLN A 13 7.64 -13.07 4.31
N SER A 14 8.84 -12.54 4.07
CA SER A 14 9.48 -11.52 4.88
C SER A 14 8.75 -10.18 4.76
N ILE A 15 8.48 -9.57 5.90
CA ILE A 15 7.91 -8.21 6.03
C ILE A 15 9.04 -7.14 5.89
N SER A 16 10.28 -7.56 5.61
CA SER A 16 11.41 -6.63 5.40
C SER A 16 11.37 -5.92 4.06
N LYS A 17 10.58 -6.41 3.09
CA LYS A 17 10.47 -5.86 1.75
C LYS A 17 8.99 -5.68 1.40
N PRO A 18 8.62 -4.57 0.73
CA PRO A 18 7.25 -4.36 0.30
C PRO A 18 6.88 -5.38 -0.80
N PRO A 19 5.66 -5.94 -0.78
CA PRO A 19 5.19 -6.85 -1.83
C PRO A 19 4.94 -6.09 -3.14
N CYS A 20 5.38 -6.64 -4.26
CA CYS A 20 5.07 -6.12 -5.59
C CYS A 20 3.58 -6.32 -5.89
N PHE A 21 2.93 -5.33 -6.52
CA PHE A 21 1.56 -5.48 -7.01
C PHE A 21 1.58 -5.93 -8.47
N ASN A 22 1.02 -7.12 -8.73
CA ASN A 22 0.93 -7.68 -10.08
C ASN A 22 -0.48 -7.52 -10.71
N GLY A 23 -1.40 -6.85 -10.03
CA GLY A 23 -2.79 -6.69 -10.48
C GLY A 23 -3.77 -7.74 -9.96
N GLU A 24 -3.29 -8.83 -9.35
CA GLU A 24 -4.13 -9.89 -8.80
C GLU A 24 -4.29 -9.76 -7.28
N ASN A 25 -5.36 -10.36 -6.74
CA ASN A 25 -5.60 -10.48 -5.30
C ASN A 25 -5.38 -9.18 -4.50
N TYR A 26 -5.95 -8.08 -4.98
CA TYR A 26 -5.80 -6.75 -4.39
C TYR A 26 -6.04 -6.71 -2.87
N SER A 27 -7.07 -7.41 -2.38
CA SER A 27 -7.36 -7.48 -0.94
C SER A 27 -6.17 -8.02 -0.13
N TYR A 28 -5.51 -9.06 -0.64
CA TYR A 28 -4.34 -9.64 0.00
C TYR A 28 -3.14 -8.69 -0.07
N TRP A 29 -2.84 -8.18 -1.27
CA TRP A 29 -1.74 -7.23 -1.46
C TRP A 29 -1.90 -5.99 -0.57
N LYS A 30 -3.12 -5.45 -0.47
CA LYS A 30 -3.46 -4.30 0.37
C LYS A 30 -3.17 -4.57 1.85
N ILE A 31 -3.56 -5.73 2.37
CA ILE A 31 -3.26 -6.09 3.77
C ILE A 31 -1.75 -6.15 4.00
N ARG A 32 -1.00 -6.73 3.05
CA ARG A 32 0.46 -6.89 3.17
C ARG A 32 1.20 -5.56 3.11
N ILE A 33 0.83 -4.63 2.23
CA ILE A 33 1.46 -3.31 2.17
C ILE A 33 1.09 -2.45 3.39
N MET A 34 -0.13 -2.57 3.93
CA MET A 34 -0.52 -1.90 5.18
C MET A 34 0.36 -2.36 6.34
N LEU A 35 0.53 -3.68 6.53
CA LEU A 35 1.39 -4.25 7.58
C LEU A 35 2.85 -3.84 7.41
N PHE A 36 3.36 -3.81 6.17
CA PHE A 36 4.72 -3.37 5.87
C PHE A 36 4.97 -1.93 6.35
N ILE A 37 4.08 -1.00 5.99
CA ILE A 37 4.24 0.42 6.37
C ILE A 37 4.14 0.57 7.90
N GLN A 38 3.13 -0.04 8.53
CA GLN A 38 2.96 0.00 9.99
C GLN A 38 4.18 -0.53 10.76
N ALA A 39 4.79 -1.62 10.28
CA ALA A 39 5.95 -2.21 10.92
C ALA A 39 7.24 -1.37 10.77
N ASN A 40 7.32 -0.52 9.74
CA ASN A 40 8.51 0.29 9.46
C ASN A 40 8.40 1.71 10.02
N ASP A 41 7.25 2.37 9.86
CA ASP A 41 7.05 3.76 10.28
C ASP A 41 5.56 4.07 10.54
N LEU A 42 5.23 4.21 11.83
CA LEU A 42 3.88 4.55 12.27
C LEU A 42 3.50 6.01 11.94
N THR A 43 4.46 6.93 11.86
CA THR A 43 4.19 8.32 11.46
C THR A 43 3.79 8.39 9.99
N VAL A 44 4.48 7.63 9.12
CA VAL A 44 4.08 7.49 7.71
C VAL A 44 2.72 6.82 7.59
N TRP A 45 2.46 5.76 8.38
CA TRP A 45 1.15 5.12 8.42
C TRP A 45 0.04 6.10 8.79
N ASP A 46 0.23 6.87 9.86
CA ASP A 46 -0.74 7.87 10.32
C ASP A 46 -0.95 8.95 9.26
N ASN A 47 0.10 9.40 8.57
CA ASN A 47 -0.05 10.35 7.47
C ASN A 47 -0.86 9.76 6.30
N ILE A 48 -0.72 8.48 5.98
CA ILE A 48 -1.49 7.83 4.91
C ILE A 48 -2.96 7.68 5.30
N ILE A 49 -3.25 7.31 6.55
CA ILE A 49 -4.62 7.14 7.06
C ILE A 49 -5.32 8.49 7.25
N ASN A 50 -4.59 9.49 7.73
CA ASN A 50 -5.12 10.82 8.03
C ASN A 50 -4.97 11.78 6.84
N SER A 51 -4.32 11.38 5.75
CA SER A 51 -4.24 12.20 4.54
C SER A 51 -5.66 12.52 4.08
N PRO A 52 -6.03 13.80 3.94
CA PRO A 52 -7.30 14.16 3.34
C PRO A 52 -7.36 13.48 1.98
N SER A 53 -8.40 12.69 1.73
CA SER A 53 -8.69 12.04 0.44
C SER A 53 -9.05 13.05 -0.67
N ASN A 54 -8.74 14.32 -0.45
CA ASN A 54 -9.22 15.44 -1.25
C ASN A 54 -8.13 15.92 -2.21
N PRO A 55 -8.31 15.78 -3.53
CA PRO A 55 -7.61 16.60 -4.51
C PRO A 55 -8.28 17.97 -4.49
N GLN A 56 -8.11 18.76 -3.43
CA GLN A 56 -8.43 20.17 -3.53
C GLN A 56 -7.37 20.81 -4.42
N LYS A 57 -7.78 21.03 -5.66
CA LYS A 57 -7.13 21.89 -6.66
C LYS A 57 -6.58 23.14 -5.96
N GLN A 58 -5.28 23.13 -5.65
CA GLN A 58 -4.55 24.34 -5.33
C GLN A 58 -4.20 25.01 -6.67
N GLY A 59 -4.81 26.17 -6.90
CA GLY A 59 -4.75 26.94 -8.14
C GLY A 59 -6.13 26.87 -8.80
N GLU A 60 -7.00 27.86 -8.70
CA GLU A 60 -6.75 29.30 -8.78
C GLU A 60 -7.64 30.02 -7.77
N ILE A 61 -7.04 30.46 -6.66
CA ILE A 61 -7.52 31.66 -5.98
C ILE A 61 -6.95 32.81 -6.82
N LEU A 62 -7.75 33.34 -7.74
CA LEU A 62 -7.63 34.76 -8.08
C LEU A 62 -8.63 35.49 -7.17
N VAL A 63 -8.06 36.08 -6.13
CA VAL A 63 -8.66 37.14 -5.30
C VAL A 63 -8.89 38.38 -6.17
N PRO A 64 -9.76 39.31 -5.74
CA PRO A 64 -11.21 39.37 -5.94
C PRO A 64 -11.64 39.88 -7.33
#